data_AF-A0A1C7EHT3-F1
#
_entry.id   AF-A0A1C7EHT3-F1
#
_cell.length_a   1.000
_cell.length_b   1.000
_cell.length_c   1.000
_cell.angle_alpha   90.00
_cell.angle_beta   90.00
_cell.angle_gamma   90.00
#
_symmetry.space_group_name_H-M   'P 1'
#
loop_
_entity.id
_entity.type
_entity.pdbx_description
1 polymer ?
#
loop_
_entity_poly.entity_id
_entity_poly.type
_entity_poly.pdbx_seq_one_letter_code
_entity_poly.pdbx_strand_id
1 'polypeptide(L)'
;MKKKKLPIRWKRKVGCLILFVPAAIVIATIAILIFTIVNSDSVFKTIKDAPNRLIELNVPEENIPLYKEAADAYNIPWTLLAAHHRIETRFSTMDPLLSPVGAEGHLQFMPCTFVGWSHPSCSGQGQGDISDEDKVNIDVIAYYGGYGVDGNGDGIADPYNLTDSLYSAANYLSQNGAAEGDLERAIFQYNHSDEYVADVLQFYHLYEEEYN
;
A
#
# COMPACT_ATOMS: atom_id res chain seq x y z
N MET A 1 25.05 74.43 -13.09
CA MET A 1 23.84 73.68 -13.53
C MET A 1 22.75 73.80 -12.46
N LYS A 2 21.64 74.49 -12.75
CA LYS A 2 20.52 74.66 -11.79
C LYS A 2 19.66 73.40 -11.76
N LYS A 3 19.64 72.68 -10.63
CA LYS A 3 18.71 71.54 -10.41
C LYS A 3 17.27 72.07 -10.43
N LYS A 4 16.49 71.72 -11.46
CA LYS A 4 15.04 72.05 -11.53
C LYS A 4 14.33 71.36 -10.36
N LYS A 5 13.87 72.15 -9.37
CA LYS A 5 13.07 71.65 -8.25
C LYS A 5 11.66 71.33 -8.74
N LEU A 6 11.21 70.10 -8.55
CA LEU A 6 9.85 69.66 -8.91
C LEU A 6 8.79 70.54 -8.20
N PRO A 7 7.70 70.93 -8.90
CA PRO A 7 6.64 71.77 -8.34
C PRO A 7 5.98 71.09 -7.13
N ILE A 8 5.61 71.87 -6.11
CA ILE A 8 5.09 71.40 -4.80
C ILE A 8 3.91 70.44 -4.96
N ARG A 9 3.05 70.67 -5.97
CA ARG A 9 1.89 69.83 -6.31
C ARG A 9 2.29 68.41 -6.77
N TRP A 10 3.47 68.25 -7.37
CA TRP A 10 4.04 66.96 -7.76
C TRP A 10 4.76 66.26 -6.61
N LYS A 11 5.41 67.01 -5.69
CA LYS A 11 6.01 66.42 -4.48
C LYS A 11 4.98 65.72 -3.59
N ARG A 12 3.77 66.29 -3.47
CA ARG A 12 2.64 65.65 -2.75
C ARG A 12 2.16 64.36 -3.43
N LYS A 13 2.09 64.33 -4.77
CA LYS A 13 1.70 63.12 -5.53
C LYS A 13 2.76 62.02 -5.46
N VAL A 14 4.05 62.37 -5.54
CA VAL A 14 5.17 61.41 -5.44
C VAL A 14 5.33 60.90 -4.00
N GLY A 15 5.11 61.75 -2.98
CA GLY A 15 5.13 61.33 -1.57
C GLY A 15 4.00 60.36 -1.21
N CYS A 16 2.79 60.56 -1.76
CA CYS A 16 1.71 59.56 -1.65
C CYS A 16 2.09 58.25 -2.34
N LEU A 17 2.64 58.28 -3.56
CA LEU A 17 3.04 57.06 -4.28
C LEU A 17 4.10 56.24 -3.53
N ILE A 18 5.06 56.87 -2.86
CA ILE A 18 6.11 56.19 -2.09
C ILE A 18 5.56 55.52 -0.82
N LEU A 19 4.42 55.97 -0.28
CA LEU A 19 3.82 55.44 0.95
C LEU A 19 2.70 54.42 0.66
N PHE A 20 1.92 54.64 -0.40
CA PHE A 20 0.80 53.77 -0.77
C PHE A 20 1.22 52.53 -1.57
N VAL A 21 2.30 52.58 -2.34
CA VAL A 21 2.78 51.39 -3.09
C VAL A 21 3.29 50.27 -2.16
N PRO A 22 4.17 50.54 -1.17
CA PRO A 22 4.59 49.51 -0.22
C PRO A 22 3.41 48.99 0.63
N ALA A 23 2.51 49.88 1.07
CA ALA A 23 1.33 49.50 1.82
C ALA A 23 0.38 48.60 1.01
N ALA A 24 0.17 48.89 -0.28
CA ALA A 24 -0.63 48.06 -1.17
C ALA A 24 0.02 46.68 -1.40
N ILE A 25 1.35 46.59 -1.50
CA ILE A 25 2.08 45.32 -1.61
C ILE A 25 1.94 44.50 -0.32
N VAL A 26 2.05 45.15 0.85
CA VAL A 26 1.84 44.47 2.15
C VAL A 26 0.40 43.98 2.28
N ILE A 27 -0.59 44.78 1.90
CA ILE A 27 -1.99 44.37 1.92
C ILE A 27 -2.25 43.22 0.94
N ALA A 28 -1.68 43.26 -0.27
CA ALA A 28 -1.81 42.19 -1.25
C ALA A 28 -1.14 40.89 -0.79
N THR A 29 0.04 40.97 -0.19
CA THR A 29 0.74 39.78 0.35
C THR A 29 -0.01 39.17 1.53
N ILE A 30 -0.53 39.98 2.45
CA ILE A 30 -1.39 39.51 3.54
C ILE A 30 -2.68 38.89 2.98
N ALA A 31 -3.31 39.51 1.98
CA ALA A 31 -4.52 38.96 1.35
C ALA A 31 -4.26 37.63 0.63
N ILE A 32 -3.10 37.45 -0.01
CA ILE A 32 -2.68 36.16 -0.61
C ILE A 32 -2.42 35.12 0.48
N LEU A 33 -1.78 35.50 1.59
CA LEU A 33 -1.56 34.60 2.72
C LEU A 33 -2.89 34.18 3.36
N ILE A 34 -3.82 35.11 3.56
CA ILE A 34 -5.16 34.82 4.06
C ILE A 34 -5.94 33.99 3.04
N PHE A 35 -5.86 34.28 1.74
CA PHE A 35 -6.52 33.51 0.70
C PHE A 35 -6.01 32.06 0.66
N THR A 36 -4.71 31.83 0.82
CA THR A 36 -4.13 30.48 0.89
C THR A 36 -4.50 29.75 2.18
N ILE A 37 -4.62 30.46 3.32
CA ILE A 37 -5.09 29.90 4.59
C ILE A 37 -6.61 29.62 4.58
N VAL A 38 -7.41 30.47 3.94
CA VAL A 38 -8.88 30.38 3.89
C VAL A 38 -9.33 29.38 2.82
N ASN A 39 -8.62 29.26 1.69
CA ASN A 39 -8.87 28.25 0.66
C ASN A 39 -8.00 26.99 0.90
N SER A 40 -7.76 26.68 2.17
CA SER A 40 -6.84 25.61 2.59
C SER A 40 -7.53 24.25 2.71
N ASP A 41 -8.68 24.03 2.05
CA ASP A 41 -9.42 22.76 2.14
C ASP A 41 -8.51 21.54 1.93
N SER A 42 -7.52 21.64 1.03
CA SER A 42 -6.50 20.61 0.83
C SER A 42 -5.53 20.44 2.01
N VAL A 43 -5.10 21.54 2.64
CA VAL A 43 -4.21 21.53 3.82
C VAL A 43 -4.96 21.05 5.06
N PHE A 44 -6.18 21.54 5.30
CA PHE A 44 -7.02 21.11 6.41
C PHE A 44 -7.39 19.62 6.28
N LYS A 45 -7.76 19.18 5.06
CA LYS A 45 -7.95 17.76 4.75
C LYS A 45 -6.66 16.96 4.99
N THR A 46 -5.51 17.46 4.52
CA THR A 46 -4.22 16.80 4.74
C THR A 46 -3.87 16.65 6.22
N ILE A 47 -4.05 17.70 7.02
CA ILE A 47 -3.80 17.69 8.47
C ILE A 47 -4.78 16.76 9.19
N LYS A 48 -6.06 16.76 8.79
CA LYS A 48 -7.09 15.90 9.38
C LYS A 48 -6.90 14.42 9.01
N ASP A 49 -6.41 14.15 7.80
CA ASP A 49 -6.18 12.81 7.28
C ASP A 49 -4.77 12.28 7.62
N ALA A 50 -3.86 13.13 8.12
CA ALA A 50 -2.50 12.71 8.49
C ALA A 50 -2.48 11.62 9.59
N PRO A 51 -3.25 11.72 10.70
CA PRO A 51 -3.31 10.65 11.70
C PRO A 51 -3.82 9.34 11.13
N ASN A 52 -4.84 9.39 10.27
CA ASN A 52 -5.38 8.18 9.63
C ASN A 52 -4.36 7.56 8.68
N ARG A 53 -3.62 8.38 7.92
CA ARG A 53 -2.52 7.89 7.08
C ARG A 53 -1.41 7.23 7.91
N LEU A 54 -1.06 7.79 9.07
CA LEU A 54 -0.08 7.19 9.96
C LEU A 54 -0.57 5.84 10.53
N ILE A 55 -1.84 5.77 10.96
CA ILE A 55 -2.44 4.50 11.42
C ILE A 55 -2.49 3.47 10.28
N GLU A 56 -2.76 3.92 9.06
CA GLU A 56 -2.80 3.05 7.88
C GLU A 56 -1.42 2.58 7.42
N LEU A 57 -0.34 3.20 7.87
CA LEU A 57 1.02 2.77 7.58
C LEU A 57 1.45 1.70 8.57
N ASN A 58 1.21 1.88 9.86
CA ASN A 58 1.78 1.01 10.88
C ASN A 58 1.42 -0.47 10.69
N VAL A 59 2.46 -1.30 10.64
CA VAL A 59 2.32 -2.76 10.66
C VAL A 59 1.86 -3.18 12.07
N PRO A 60 0.82 -4.01 12.23
CA PRO A 60 0.42 -4.51 13.54
C PRO A 60 1.58 -5.25 14.21
N GLU A 61 2.02 -4.75 15.37
CA GLU A 61 3.22 -5.24 16.06
C GLU A 61 3.11 -6.74 16.39
N GLU A 62 1.89 -7.21 16.66
CA GLU A 62 1.58 -8.61 16.94
C GLU A 62 1.88 -9.55 15.75
N ASN A 63 1.82 -9.06 14.53
CA ASN A 63 2.04 -9.85 13.31
C ASN A 63 3.52 -9.84 12.88
N ILE A 64 4.33 -8.89 13.35
CA ILE A 64 5.74 -8.74 12.95
C ILE A 64 6.56 -10.03 13.16
N PRO A 65 6.49 -10.72 14.31
CA PRO A 65 7.22 -11.97 14.49
C PRO A 65 6.87 -13.02 13.43
N LEU A 66 5.58 -13.15 13.10
CA LEU A 66 5.09 -14.12 12.13
C LEU A 66 5.50 -13.75 10.69
N TYR A 67 5.48 -12.47 10.31
CA TYR A 67 6.01 -12.04 9.01
C TYR A 67 7.48 -12.42 8.86
N LYS A 68 8.28 -12.16 9.90
CA LYS A 68 9.72 -12.50 9.88
C LYS A 68 9.92 -13.99 9.74
N GLU A 69 9.22 -14.78 10.54
CA GLU A 69 9.29 -16.24 10.49
C GLU A 69 8.94 -16.80 9.10
N ALA A 70 7.79 -16.43 8.55
CA ALA A 70 7.35 -16.89 7.23
C ALA A 70 8.29 -16.42 6.11
N ALA A 71 8.76 -15.16 6.16
CA ALA A 71 9.65 -14.61 5.16
C ALA A 71 11.04 -15.24 5.18
N ASP A 72 11.59 -15.49 6.37
CA ASP A 72 12.88 -16.16 6.56
C ASP A 72 12.84 -17.59 5.99
N ALA A 73 11.73 -18.31 6.16
CA ALA A 73 11.55 -19.66 5.62
C ALA A 73 11.67 -19.72 4.09
N TYR A 74 11.35 -18.63 3.39
CA TYR A 74 11.35 -18.55 1.94
C TYR A 74 12.37 -17.56 1.37
N ASN A 75 13.27 -17.03 2.21
CA ASN A 75 14.32 -16.09 1.84
C ASN A 75 13.79 -14.84 1.11
N ILE A 76 12.70 -14.25 1.62
CA ILE A 76 12.15 -12.98 1.11
C ILE A 76 12.17 -11.91 2.20
N PRO A 77 12.05 -10.61 1.87
CA PRO A 77 11.92 -9.58 2.90
C PRO A 77 10.58 -9.70 3.65
N TRP A 78 10.60 -9.67 4.99
CA TRP A 78 9.35 -9.74 5.78
C TRP A 78 8.42 -8.54 5.59
N THR A 79 9.00 -7.37 5.29
CA THR A 79 8.29 -6.14 4.92
C THR A 79 7.51 -6.29 3.63
N LEU A 80 7.94 -7.18 2.70
CA LEU A 80 7.19 -7.49 1.48
C LEU A 80 5.89 -8.25 1.81
N LEU A 81 5.92 -9.18 2.77
CA LEU A 81 4.71 -9.86 3.25
C LEU A 81 3.76 -8.89 3.96
N ALA A 82 4.31 -8.01 4.80
CA ALA A 82 3.51 -6.98 5.46
C ALA A 82 2.83 -6.06 4.41
N ALA A 83 3.55 -5.67 3.35
CA ALA A 83 2.99 -4.87 2.27
C ALA A 83 1.85 -5.57 1.53
N HIS A 84 2.00 -6.86 1.18
CA HIS A 84 0.91 -7.64 0.59
C HIS A 84 -0.29 -7.73 1.54
N HIS A 85 -0.08 -8.10 2.80
CA HIS A 85 -1.17 -8.23 3.77
C HIS A 85 -1.92 -6.90 4.00
N ARG A 86 -1.21 -5.77 3.90
CA ARG A 86 -1.82 -4.43 3.93
C ARG A 86 -2.69 -4.15 2.71
N ILE A 87 -2.21 -4.48 1.52
CA ILE A 87 -2.91 -4.24 0.25
C ILE A 87 -4.13 -5.17 0.11
N GLU A 88 -3.98 -6.44 0.45
CA GLU A 88 -5.03 -7.44 0.25
C GLU A 88 -6.21 -7.24 1.20
N THR A 89 -5.95 -7.03 2.49
CA THR A 89 -7.02 -7.07 3.51
C THR A 89 -6.92 -5.99 4.58
N ARG A 90 -6.02 -5.02 4.40
CA ARG A 90 -5.69 -4.01 5.44
C ARG A 90 -5.34 -4.70 6.76
N PHE A 91 -4.46 -5.69 6.70
CA PHE A 91 -4.09 -6.55 7.82
C PHE A 91 -5.28 -7.30 8.43
N SER A 92 -6.08 -7.97 7.60
CA SER A 92 -7.23 -8.78 8.03
C SER A 92 -8.38 -8.00 8.68
N THR A 93 -8.46 -6.68 8.45
CA THR A 93 -9.52 -5.85 9.03
C THR A 93 -10.77 -5.75 8.13
N MET A 94 -10.68 -6.29 6.91
CA MET A 94 -11.83 -6.45 6.01
C MET A 94 -12.75 -7.59 6.46
N ASP A 95 -14.06 -7.40 6.27
CA ASP A 95 -15.09 -8.40 6.59
C ASP A 95 -16.18 -8.38 5.49
N PRO A 96 -16.40 -9.49 4.76
CA PRO A 96 -15.68 -10.76 4.86
C PRO A 96 -14.29 -10.73 4.22
N LEU A 97 -13.42 -11.68 4.60
CA LEU A 97 -12.18 -12.01 3.88
C LEU A 97 -12.45 -12.84 2.61
N LEU A 98 -13.48 -12.45 1.86
CA LEU A 98 -13.92 -13.09 0.63
C LEU A 98 -14.25 -11.99 -0.38
N SER A 99 -13.52 -11.97 -1.48
CA SER A 99 -13.75 -10.98 -2.53
C SER A 99 -14.94 -11.36 -3.42
N PRO A 100 -15.57 -10.38 -4.11
CA PRO A 100 -16.63 -10.66 -5.09
C PRO A 100 -16.19 -11.55 -6.26
N VAL A 101 -14.89 -11.66 -6.52
CA VAL A 101 -14.32 -12.50 -7.58
C VAL A 101 -13.84 -13.85 -7.06
N GLY A 102 -14.03 -14.17 -5.78
CA GLY A 102 -13.73 -15.47 -5.20
C GLY A 102 -12.30 -15.65 -4.69
N ALA A 103 -11.50 -14.59 -4.61
CA ALA A 103 -10.27 -14.61 -3.80
C ALA A 103 -10.61 -14.70 -2.30
N GLU A 104 -9.85 -15.50 -1.56
CA GLU A 104 -10.18 -15.95 -0.20
C GLU A 104 -9.04 -15.69 0.80
N GLY A 105 -9.43 -15.41 2.05
CA GLY A 105 -8.52 -15.42 3.19
C GLY A 105 -7.68 -14.16 3.37
N HIS A 106 -6.74 -14.23 4.31
CA HIS A 106 -5.96 -13.07 4.80
C HIS A 106 -5.14 -12.39 3.70
N LEU A 107 -4.65 -13.17 2.73
CA LEU A 107 -3.83 -12.71 1.61
C LEU A 107 -4.54 -12.87 0.26
N GLN A 108 -5.88 -13.04 0.28
CA GLN A 108 -6.76 -13.02 -0.89
C GLN A 108 -6.28 -13.93 -2.05
N PHE A 109 -6.06 -15.21 -1.77
CA PHE A 109 -5.71 -16.17 -2.81
C PHE A 109 -6.91 -16.56 -3.67
N MET A 110 -6.73 -16.62 -4.98
CA MET A 110 -7.66 -17.37 -5.83
C MET A 110 -7.52 -18.88 -5.55
N PRO A 111 -8.62 -19.66 -5.45
CA PRO A 111 -8.55 -21.08 -5.12
C PRO A 111 -7.65 -21.90 -6.06
N CYS A 112 -7.64 -21.60 -7.36
CA CYS A 112 -6.74 -22.27 -8.30
C CYS A 112 -5.26 -21.94 -8.13
N THR A 113 -4.95 -20.78 -7.55
CA THR A 113 -3.56 -20.47 -7.15
C THR A 113 -3.21 -21.23 -5.87
N PHE A 114 -4.12 -21.25 -4.90
CA PHE A 114 -3.87 -21.92 -3.62
C PHE A 114 -3.75 -23.44 -3.76
N VAL A 115 -4.69 -24.07 -4.47
CA VAL A 115 -4.78 -25.53 -4.69
C VAL A 115 -3.95 -26.01 -5.87
N GLY A 116 -3.83 -25.20 -6.93
CA GLY A 116 -3.01 -25.50 -8.09
C GLY A 116 -3.79 -25.51 -9.40
N TRP A 117 -3.23 -24.83 -10.40
CA TRP A 117 -3.84 -24.63 -11.71
C TRP A 117 -4.01 -25.91 -12.54
N SER A 118 -3.39 -27.01 -12.13
CA SER A 118 -3.59 -28.31 -12.77
C SER A 118 -4.85 -29.04 -12.30
N HIS A 119 -5.56 -28.53 -11.30
CA HIS A 119 -6.88 -29.04 -10.90
C HIS A 119 -7.87 -28.92 -12.09
N PRO A 120 -8.65 -29.97 -12.41
CA PRO A 120 -9.44 -30.03 -13.65
C PRO A 120 -10.54 -28.96 -13.76
N SER A 121 -10.98 -28.39 -12.64
CA SER A 121 -11.97 -27.30 -12.63
C SER A 121 -11.35 -25.90 -12.78
N CYS A 122 -10.01 -25.79 -12.77
CA CYS A 122 -9.33 -24.51 -12.85
C CYS A 122 -9.35 -23.92 -14.26
N SER A 123 -9.88 -22.71 -14.36
CA SER A 123 -9.97 -21.93 -15.59
C SER A 123 -10.27 -20.46 -15.27
N GLY A 124 -10.26 -19.60 -16.30
CA GLY A 124 -10.66 -18.21 -16.18
C GLY A 124 -9.82 -17.44 -15.15
N GLN A 125 -10.50 -16.80 -14.19
CA GLN A 125 -9.86 -16.02 -13.12
C GLN A 125 -9.37 -16.90 -11.95
N GLY A 126 -9.62 -18.20 -11.96
CA GLY A 126 -9.08 -19.13 -10.97
C GLY A 126 -9.98 -19.39 -9.76
N GLN A 127 -11.31 -19.20 -9.86
CA GLN A 127 -12.24 -19.61 -8.81
C GLN A 127 -12.24 -21.14 -8.62
N GLY A 128 -12.23 -21.88 -9.74
CA GLY A 128 -12.40 -23.33 -9.73
C GLY A 128 -13.77 -23.77 -9.18
N ASP A 129 -14.06 -25.05 -9.36
CA ASP A 129 -15.09 -25.78 -8.63
C ASP A 129 -14.35 -26.83 -7.79
N ILE A 130 -13.83 -26.40 -6.65
CA ILE A 130 -12.99 -27.18 -5.74
C ILE A 130 -13.75 -27.27 -4.41
N SER A 131 -13.89 -28.48 -3.87
CA SER A 131 -14.61 -28.68 -2.61
C SER A 131 -13.89 -28.01 -1.44
N ASP A 132 -14.61 -27.60 -0.40
CA ASP A 132 -13.99 -26.97 0.78
C ASP A 132 -13.00 -27.91 1.49
N GLU A 133 -13.24 -29.23 1.43
CA GLU A 133 -12.31 -30.25 1.93
C GLU A 133 -11.02 -30.29 1.12
N ASP A 134 -11.11 -30.24 -0.21
CA ASP A 134 -9.95 -30.25 -1.09
C ASP A 134 -9.15 -28.95 -1.04
N LYS A 135 -9.81 -27.81 -0.79
CA LYS A 135 -9.16 -26.49 -0.73
C LYS A 135 -8.10 -26.38 0.35
N VAL A 136 -8.26 -27.12 1.45
CA VAL A 136 -7.35 -27.08 2.61
C VAL A 136 -6.48 -28.33 2.74
N ASN A 137 -6.69 -29.32 1.87
CA ASN A 137 -5.99 -30.60 1.94
C ASN A 137 -4.59 -30.49 1.33
N ILE A 138 -3.57 -30.63 2.18
CA ILE A 138 -2.16 -30.52 1.80
C ILE A 138 -1.73 -31.51 0.70
N ASP A 139 -2.30 -32.73 0.68
CA ASP A 139 -1.97 -33.74 -0.34
C ASP A 139 -2.57 -33.35 -1.70
N VAL A 140 -3.77 -32.76 -1.69
CA VAL A 140 -4.43 -32.27 -2.91
C VAL A 140 -3.70 -31.05 -3.47
N ILE A 141 -3.36 -30.10 -2.60
CA ILE A 141 -2.58 -28.91 -2.96
C ILE A 141 -1.24 -29.32 -3.58
N ALA A 142 -0.52 -30.24 -2.93
CA ALA A 142 0.75 -30.75 -3.45
C ALA A 142 0.58 -31.49 -4.79
N TYR A 143 -0.46 -32.32 -4.93
CA TYR A 143 -0.74 -33.07 -6.15
C TYR A 143 -1.00 -32.15 -7.35
N TYR A 144 -1.74 -31.06 -7.15
CA TYR A 144 -2.07 -30.12 -8.21
C TYR A 144 -1.05 -28.97 -8.38
N GLY A 145 0.00 -28.94 -7.54
CA GLY A 145 1.07 -27.95 -7.60
C GLY A 145 0.63 -26.56 -7.16
N GLY A 146 -0.26 -26.48 -6.17
CA GLY A 146 -0.67 -25.24 -5.54
C GLY A 146 0.39 -24.64 -4.62
N TYR A 147 0.13 -23.40 -4.21
CA TYR A 147 1.02 -22.64 -3.32
C TYR A 147 0.63 -22.70 -1.85
N GLY A 148 -0.51 -23.32 -1.51
CA GLY A 148 -0.97 -23.47 -0.13
C GLY A 148 0.03 -24.23 0.75
N VAL A 149 0.29 -23.71 1.94
CA VAL A 149 1.25 -24.25 2.92
C VAL A 149 0.58 -24.35 4.28
N ASP A 150 0.68 -25.52 4.91
CA ASP A 150 0.40 -25.72 6.34
C ASP A 150 1.55 -25.08 7.13
N GLY A 151 1.41 -23.80 7.45
CA GLY A 151 2.46 -23.01 8.09
C GLY A 151 2.51 -23.25 9.60
N ASN A 152 1.38 -23.65 10.19
CA ASN A 152 1.26 -23.85 11.63
C ASN A 152 1.45 -25.32 12.08
N GLY A 153 1.43 -26.27 11.14
CA GLY A 153 1.67 -27.69 11.35
C GLY A 153 0.47 -28.49 11.86
N ASP A 154 -0.76 -28.04 11.63
CA ASP A 154 -1.99 -28.71 12.08
C ASP A 154 -2.52 -29.78 11.10
N GLY A 155 -1.88 -29.92 9.94
CA GLY A 155 -2.21 -30.90 8.90
C GLY A 155 -3.13 -30.38 7.81
N ILE A 156 -3.51 -29.10 7.82
CA ILE A 156 -4.25 -28.45 6.74
C ILE A 156 -3.57 -27.13 6.34
N ALA A 157 -3.81 -26.67 5.11
CA ALA A 157 -3.40 -25.35 4.67
C ALA A 157 -4.66 -24.49 4.47
N ASP A 158 -5.00 -23.65 5.45
CA ASP A 158 -6.22 -22.84 5.40
C ASP A 158 -5.92 -21.38 5.02
N PRO A 159 -6.42 -20.84 3.89
CA PRO A 159 -6.20 -19.43 3.55
C PRO A 159 -6.81 -18.44 4.57
N TYR A 160 -7.77 -18.89 5.40
CA TYR A 160 -8.36 -18.13 6.53
C TYR A 160 -7.62 -18.33 7.86
N ASN A 161 -6.53 -19.11 7.87
CA ASN A 161 -5.56 -19.11 8.95
C ASN A 161 -4.41 -18.16 8.60
N LEU A 162 -4.14 -17.18 9.45
CA LEU A 162 -3.14 -16.14 9.16
C LEU A 162 -1.74 -16.72 8.91
N THR A 163 -1.33 -17.72 9.69
CA THR A 163 -0.02 -18.36 9.55
C THR A 163 0.09 -19.06 8.20
N ASP A 164 -0.88 -19.89 7.85
CA ASP A 164 -0.88 -20.65 6.60
C ASP A 164 -0.92 -19.70 5.39
N SER A 165 -1.75 -18.66 5.46
CA SER A 165 -1.87 -17.63 4.42
C SER A 165 -0.55 -16.89 4.20
N LEU A 166 0.17 -16.54 5.27
CA LEU A 166 1.48 -15.88 5.16
C LEU A 166 2.58 -16.79 4.65
N TYR A 167 2.64 -18.04 5.11
CA TYR A 167 3.58 -19.04 4.58
C TYR A 167 3.30 -19.33 3.10
N SER A 168 2.03 -19.38 2.70
CA SER A 168 1.61 -19.57 1.30
C SER A 168 2.00 -18.37 0.43
N ALA A 169 1.87 -17.13 0.94
CA ALA A 169 2.29 -15.93 0.22
C ALA A 169 3.81 -15.85 0.10
N ALA A 170 4.53 -16.22 1.14
CA ALA A 170 5.98 -16.28 1.12
C ALA A 170 6.49 -17.30 0.10
N ASN A 171 5.87 -18.49 0.08
CA ASN A 171 6.11 -19.54 -0.92
C ASN A 171 5.87 -19.03 -2.34
N TYR A 172 4.72 -18.41 -2.58
CA TYR A 172 4.37 -17.86 -3.89
C TYR A 172 5.39 -16.81 -4.35
N LEU A 173 5.67 -15.80 -3.53
CA LEU A 173 6.53 -14.68 -3.90
C LEU A 173 7.97 -15.14 -4.15
N SER A 174 8.47 -16.04 -3.30
CA SER A 174 9.79 -16.64 -3.43
C SER A 174 9.94 -17.37 -4.76
N GLN A 175 9.01 -18.26 -5.11
CA GLN A 175 9.03 -18.99 -6.38
C GLN A 175 8.87 -18.11 -7.63
N ASN A 176 8.40 -16.87 -7.47
CA ASN A 176 8.16 -15.93 -8.58
C ASN A 176 9.21 -14.83 -8.72
N GLY A 177 10.30 -14.85 -7.95
CA GLY A 177 11.46 -13.96 -8.14
C GLY A 177 11.91 -13.21 -6.89
N ALA A 178 11.11 -13.21 -5.81
CA ALA A 178 11.41 -12.35 -4.65
C ALA A 178 12.67 -12.81 -3.91
N ALA A 179 12.94 -14.12 -3.88
CA ALA A 179 14.14 -14.66 -3.24
C ALA A 179 15.44 -14.31 -3.98
N GLU A 180 15.34 -14.05 -5.28
CA GLU A 180 16.42 -13.56 -6.13
C GLU A 180 16.52 -12.02 -6.14
N GLY A 181 15.63 -11.33 -5.45
CA GLY A 181 15.54 -9.86 -5.41
C GLY A 181 14.75 -9.23 -6.57
N ASP A 182 14.11 -10.03 -7.42
CA ASP A 182 13.22 -9.55 -8.50
C ASP A 182 11.80 -9.34 -7.96
N LEU A 183 11.67 -8.32 -7.09
CA LEU A 183 10.42 -8.03 -6.38
C LEU A 183 9.30 -7.62 -7.34
N GLU A 184 9.59 -6.77 -8.32
CA GLU A 184 8.61 -6.29 -9.30
C GLU A 184 7.95 -7.46 -10.02
N ARG A 185 8.75 -8.42 -10.50
CA ARG A 185 8.24 -9.63 -11.13
C ARG A 185 7.39 -10.46 -10.18
N ALA A 186 7.88 -10.72 -8.96
CA ALA A 186 7.15 -11.55 -8.00
C ALA A 186 5.78 -10.96 -7.64
N ILE A 187 5.72 -9.65 -7.44
CA ILE A 187 4.49 -8.91 -7.14
C ILE A 187 3.55 -8.92 -8.36
N PHE A 188 4.07 -8.71 -9.56
CA PHE A 188 3.26 -8.74 -10.78
C PHE A 188 2.65 -10.11 -11.05
N GLN A 189 3.36 -11.18 -10.70
CA GLN A 189 2.81 -12.54 -10.80
C GLN A 189 1.64 -12.73 -9.82
N TYR A 190 1.77 -12.19 -8.60
CA TYR A 190 0.72 -12.22 -7.58
C TYR A 190 -0.55 -11.54 -8.09
N ASN A 191 -0.42 -10.36 -8.71
CA ASN A 191 -1.49 -9.65 -9.38
C ASN A 191 -0.96 -8.90 -10.61
N HIS A 192 -1.50 -9.22 -11.79
CA HIS A 192 -1.05 -8.71 -13.09
C HIS A 192 -1.50 -7.26 -13.35
N SER A 193 -1.15 -6.35 -12.43
CA SER A 193 -1.51 -4.95 -12.45
C SER A 193 -0.29 -4.10 -12.06
N ASP A 194 0.15 -3.22 -12.96
CA ASP A 194 1.25 -2.29 -12.69
C ASP A 194 0.93 -1.35 -11.51
N GLU A 195 -0.35 -1.01 -11.31
CA GLU A 195 -0.81 -0.21 -10.17
C GLU A 195 -0.64 -0.97 -8.86
N TYR A 196 -1.01 -2.26 -8.85
CA TYR A 196 -0.80 -3.12 -7.68
C TYR A 196 0.69 -3.25 -7.33
N VAL A 197 1.54 -3.44 -8.34
CA VAL A 197 2.99 -3.50 -8.15
C VAL A 197 3.51 -2.21 -7.52
N ALA A 198 3.10 -1.06 -8.04
CA ALA A 198 3.50 0.24 -7.50
C ALA A 198 3.03 0.44 -6.05
N ASP A 199 1.79 0.05 -5.73
CA ASP A 199 1.22 0.17 -4.41
C ASP A 199 1.94 -0.72 -3.38
N VAL A 200 2.18 -2.00 -3.71
CA VAL A 200 2.92 -2.92 -2.84
C VAL A 200 4.35 -2.43 -2.62
N LEU A 201 5.06 -2.00 -3.67
CA LEU A 201 6.43 -1.48 -3.54
C LEU A 201 6.48 -0.21 -2.70
N GLN A 202 5.47 0.65 -2.81
CA GLN A 202 5.36 1.84 -1.96
C GLN A 202 5.32 1.45 -0.48
N PHE A 203 4.42 0.55 -0.08
CA PHE A 203 4.34 0.11 1.32
C PHE A 203 5.59 -0.66 1.75
N TYR A 204 6.13 -1.53 0.89
CA TYR A 204 7.38 -2.24 1.13
C TYR A 204 8.52 -1.27 1.48
N HIS A 205 8.74 -0.23 0.68
CA HIS A 205 9.79 0.76 0.96
C HIS A 205 9.56 1.56 2.24
N LEU A 206 8.30 1.89 2.55
CA LEU A 206 7.96 2.57 3.81
C LEU A 206 8.26 1.69 5.02
N TYR A 207 7.99 0.39 4.93
CA TYR A 207 8.29 -0.57 5.99
C TYR A 207 9.77 -0.86 6.11
N GLU A 208 10.51 -0.90 5.00
CA GLU A 208 11.97 -0.96 5.04
C GLU A 208 12.57 0.26 5.74
N GLU A 209 12.10 1.48 5.46
CA GLU A 209 12.60 2.70 6.10
C GLU A 209 12.27 2.77 7.60
N GLU A 210 11.11 2.26 8.01
CA GLU A 210 10.66 2.32 9.40
C GLU A 210 11.31 1.25 10.29
N TYR A 211 11.55 0.05 9.76
CA TYR A 211 11.91 -1.12 10.57
C TYR A 211 13.32 -1.69 10.34
N ASN A 212 14.08 -1.21 9.35
CA ASN A 212 15.46 -1.63 9.06
C ASN A 212 16.46 -0.46 9.04
#